data_AF-A0A660QPB6-F1
#
_entry.id   AF-A0A660QPB6-F1
#
_cell.length_a   1.000
_cell.length_b   1.000
_cell.length_c   1.000
_cell.angle_alpha   90.00
_cell.angle_beta   90.00
_cell.angle_gamma   90.00
#
_symmetry.space_group_name_H-M   'P 1'
#
loop_
_entity.id
_entity.type
_entity.pdbx_description
1 polymer ?
#
loop_
_entity_poly.entity_id
_entity_poly.type
_entity_poly.pdbx_seq_one_letter_code
_entity_poly.pdbx_strand_id
1 'polypeptide(L)'
;MKRNKAVILAGLATWAMLGVAHAVTNNAVTNGLLNAVDTWGVGSMPVAPDGNVWNANGFSLGVGTPNNTTETFYGSELVLPAGSELNGGVGWKLTLQAVTFDGGSLIKNNNVADDYDFSGQPITITANGATFSTFNRNHNINLKNGNLMGSGDLVYSRLGGGTDLA
;
A
#
# COMPACT_ATOMS: atom_id res chain seq x y z
N MET A 1 10.55 -24.76 -54.31
CA MET A 1 10.01 -24.95 -52.94
C MET A 1 10.83 -24.10 -51.97
N LYS A 2 10.24 -23.03 -51.41
CA LYS A 2 10.90 -22.13 -50.44
C LYS A 2 10.76 -22.72 -49.03
N ARG A 3 11.86 -22.94 -48.32
CA ARG A 3 11.86 -23.38 -46.91
C ARG A 3 11.85 -22.14 -46.01
N ASN A 4 10.71 -21.88 -45.37
CA ASN A 4 10.61 -20.88 -44.31
C ASN A 4 11.30 -21.43 -43.06
N LYS A 5 12.38 -20.77 -42.63
CA LYS A 5 13.00 -21.03 -41.33
C LYS A 5 12.32 -20.13 -40.30
N ALA A 6 11.47 -20.71 -39.47
CA ALA A 6 10.97 -20.04 -38.27
C ALA A 6 12.12 -19.99 -37.26
N VAL A 7 12.56 -18.78 -36.92
CA VAL A 7 13.49 -18.53 -35.81
C VAL A 7 12.63 -18.40 -34.56
N ILE A 8 12.66 -19.41 -33.69
CA ILE A 8 12.05 -19.33 -32.36
C ILE A 8 13.07 -18.65 -31.46
N LEU A 9 12.80 -17.38 -31.14
CA LEU A 9 13.58 -16.61 -30.17
C LEU A 9 13.11 -17.02 -28.76
N ALA A 10 13.76 -18.01 -28.17
CA ALA A 10 13.55 -18.37 -26.76
C ALA A 10 14.26 -17.36 -25.88
N GLY A 11 13.56 -16.30 -25.46
CA GLY A 11 14.00 -15.39 -24.43
C GLY A 11 13.92 -16.05 -23.06
N LEU A 12 15.01 -16.66 -22.61
CA LEU A 12 15.17 -17.06 -21.21
C LEU A 12 15.49 -15.80 -20.39
N ALA A 13 14.45 -15.19 -19.81
CA ALA A 13 14.63 -14.25 -18.71
C ALA A 13 15.01 -15.06 -17.46
N THR A 14 16.31 -15.32 -17.29
CA THR A 14 16.85 -15.80 -16.02
C THR A 14 16.80 -14.64 -15.02
N TRP A 15 15.67 -14.51 -14.32
CA TRP A 15 15.60 -13.73 -13.10
C TRP A 15 16.46 -14.45 -12.07
N ALA A 16 17.65 -13.91 -11.81
CA ALA A 16 18.49 -14.36 -10.73
C ALA A 16 17.67 -14.22 -9.43
N MET A 17 17.29 -15.36 -8.84
CA MET A 17 16.84 -15.40 -7.45
C MET A 17 18.06 -15.13 -6.59
N LEU A 18 18.41 -13.85 -6.43
CA LEU A 18 19.21 -13.40 -5.31
C LEU A 18 18.44 -13.82 -4.07
N GLY A 19 19.04 -14.70 -3.26
CA GLY A 19 18.47 -15.14 -2.00
C GLY A 19 18.15 -13.93 -1.14
N VAL A 20 16.88 -13.55 -1.12
CA VAL A 20 16.35 -12.51 -0.24
C VAL A 20 16.46 -13.10 1.16
N ALA A 21 17.27 -12.48 2.02
CA ALA A 21 17.22 -12.76 3.45
C ALA A 21 15.76 -12.75 3.87
N HIS A 22 15.30 -13.80 4.55
CA HIS A 22 13.89 -13.93 4.91
C HIS A 22 13.48 -12.68 5.68
N ALA A 23 12.65 -11.85 5.05
CA ALA A 23 12.12 -10.65 5.67
C ALA A 23 11.41 -11.06 6.96
N VAL A 24 11.79 -10.46 8.09
CA VAL A 24 11.00 -10.64 9.31
C VAL A 24 9.65 -9.96 9.07
N THR A 25 8.57 -10.60 9.49
CA THR A 25 7.25 -9.97 9.51
C THR A 25 7.03 -9.33 10.87
N ASN A 26 6.94 -8.00 10.90
CA ASN A 26 6.55 -7.23 12.07
C ASN A 26 5.04 -6.98 12.01
N ASN A 27 4.30 -7.48 12.99
CA ASN A 27 2.86 -7.29 13.05
C ASN A 27 2.53 -6.05 13.88
N ALA A 28 1.58 -5.24 13.43
CA ALA A 28 1.01 -4.21 14.29
C ALA A 28 0.34 -4.87 15.50
N VAL A 29 0.46 -4.20 16.65
CA VAL A 29 -0.07 -4.64 17.95
C VAL A 29 -1.16 -3.71 18.47
N THR A 30 -1.32 -2.54 17.86
CA THR A 30 -2.34 -1.55 18.19
C THR A 30 -2.61 -0.65 16.99
N ASN A 31 -3.76 0.03 17.01
CA ASN A 31 -3.99 1.19 16.16
C ASN A 31 -2.99 2.30 16.51
N GLY A 32 -2.49 3.01 15.52
CA GLY A 32 -1.50 4.06 15.75
C GLY A 32 -0.91 4.60 14.46
N LEU A 33 0.09 5.47 14.58
CA LEU A 33 0.78 6.01 13.41
C LEU A 33 1.66 4.95 12.76
N LEU A 34 1.69 4.93 11.43
CA LEU A 34 2.50 4.02 10.62
C LEU A 34 4.00 4.07 10.99
N ASN A 35 4.47 5.25 11.41
CA ASN A 35 5.85 5.52 11.80
C ASN A 35 6.09 5.56 13.32
N ALA A 36 5.16 5.06 14.15
CA ALA A 36 5.32 4.99 15.60
C ALA A 36 5.72 3.58 16.07
N VAL A 37 6.73 3.52 16.95
CA VAL A 37 7.29 2.26 17.48
C VAL A 37 6.22 1.44 18.21
N ASP A 38 5.36 2.12 18.97
CA ASP A 38 4.29 1.51 19.75
C ASP A 38 3.24 0.81 18.89
N THR A 39 3.00 1.27 17.65
CA THR A 39 2.09 0.64 16.68
C THR A 39 2.51 -0.80 16.39
N TRP A 40 3.82 -1.06 16.36
CA TRP A 40 4.41 -2.31 15.91
C TRP A 40 4.97 -3.19 17.03
N GLY A 41 5.04 -2.67 18.27
CA GLY A 41 5.62 -3.42 19.39
C GLY A 41 7.11 -3.75 19.21
N VAL A 42 7.83 -2.95 18.42
CA VAL A 42 9.26 -3.13 18.13
C VAL A 42 10.11 -2.22 19.02
N GLY A 43 11.44 -2.38 18.99
CA GLY A 43 12.36 -1.47 19.70
C GLY A 43 12.72 -0.20 18.91
N SER A 44 12.53 -0.22 17.59
CA SER A 44 12.88 0.88 16.68
C SER A 44 12.10 0.78 15.37
N MET A 45 11.80 1.93 14.77
CA MET A 45 11.14 2.01 13.47
C MET A 45 12.01 1.54 12.30
N PRO A 46 11.40 1.23 11.13
CA PRO A 46 12.10 1.10 9.87
C PRO A 46 13.04 2.27 9.61
N VAL A 47 14.29 1.97 9.26
CA VAL A 47 15.24 2.94 8.71
C VAL A 47 15.72 2.41 7.37
N ALA A 48 15.92 3.30 6.40
CA ALA A 48 16.38 2.87 5.08
C ALA A 48 17.80 2.26 5.15
N PRO A 49 18.06 1.11 4.49
CA PRO A 49 17.09 0.19 3.90
C PRO A 49 16.51 -0.77 4.96
N ASP A 50 15.19 -0.96 4.95
CA ASP A 50 14.54 -1.98 5.79
C ASP A 50 14.02 -3.12 4.90
N GLY A 51 14.52 -4.33 5.14
CA GLY A 51 14.13 -5.53 4.41
C GLY A 51 12.87 -6.21 4.92
N ASN A 52 12.29 -5.73 6.03
CA ASN A 52 11.18 -6.40 6.71
C ASN A 52 9.82 -6.12 6.09
N VAL A 53 8.93 -7.09 6.23
CA VAL A 53 7.50 -6.97 5.92
C VAL A 53 6.81 -6.42 7.17
N TRP A 54 5.94 -5.44 6.97
CA TRP A 54 5.18 -4.82 8.04
C TRP A 54 3.70 -5.07 7.81
N ASN A 55 3.09 -5.88 8.67
CA ASN A 55 1.73 -6.34 8.49
C ASN A 55 0.81 -5.63 9.49
N ALA A 56 -0.20 -4.92 8.99
CA ALA A 56 -1.15 -4.17 9.81
C ALA A 56 -2.02 -5.06 10.70
N ASN A 57 -2.10 -6.37 10.43
CA ASN A 57 -2.68 -7.37 11.33
C ASN A 57 -4.09 -7.02 11.86
N GLY A 58 -4.92 -6.37 11.03
CA GLY A 58 -6.28 -5.97 11.37
C GLY A 58 -6.41 -4.61 12.07
N PHE A 59 -5.32 -3.85 12.20
CA PHE A 59 -5.32 -2.53 12.83
C PHE A 59 -5.42 -1.38 11.81
N SER A 60 -5.92 -0.24 12.29
CA SER A 60 -5.99 1.02 11.56
C SER A 60 -4.69 1.80 11.78
N LEU A 61 -3.99 2.09 10.69
CA LEU A 61 -2.71 2.77 10.63
C LEU A 61 -2.92 4.21 10.15
N GLY A 62 -2.51 5.17 10.97
CA GLY A 62 -2.56 6.59 10.60
C GLY A 62 -1.29 7.07 9.92
N VAL A 63 -1.43 8.02 9.00
CA VAL A 63 -0.31 8.67 8.32
C VAL A 63 -0.29 10.17 8.64
N GLY A 64 0.92 10.69 8.90
CA GLY A 64 1.14 12.08 9.24
C GLY A 64 1.03 12.38 10.73
N THR A 65 1.84 13.34 11.18
CA THR A 65 1.57 14.12 12.39
C THR A 65 1.01 15.50 11.99
N PRO A 66 0.35 16.27 12.87
CA PRO A 66 -0.24 17.56 12.53
C PRO A 66 0.70 18.58 11.86
N ASN A 67 2.02 18.39 11.95
CA ASN A 67 3.04 19.29 11.40
C ASN A 67 3.87 18.67 10.28
N ASN A 68 3.63 17.42 9.86
CA ASN A 68 4.38 16.79 8.79
C ASN A 68 3.46 16.22 7.71
N THR A 69 3.43 16.91 6.57
CA THR A 69 2.62 16.56 5.42
C THR A 69 3.36 15.67 4.41
N THR A 70 4.59 15.23 4.70
CA THR A 70 5.32 14.30 3.84
C THR A 70 6.12 13.30 4.67
N GLU A 71 5.85 12.02 4.46
CA GLU A 71 6.47 10.92 5.19
C GLU A 71 6.98 9.84 4.23
N THR A 72 7.98 9.08 4.66
CA THR A 72 8.46 7.89 3.95
C THR A 72 8.43 6.70 4.90
N PHE A 73 7.79 5.62 4.47
CA PHE A 73 7.83 4.35 5.17
C PHE A 73 8.89 3.45 4.54
N TYR A 74 9.88 3.03 5.35
CA TYR A 74 11.06 2.36 4.83
C TYR A 74 10.98 0.83 4.77
N GLY A 75 9.93 0.22 5.33
CA GLY A 75 9.72 -1.22 5.24
C GLY A 75 9.70 -1.69 3.78
N SER A 76 10.19 -2.91 3.53
CA SER A 76 10.26 -3.44 2.16
C SER A 76 8.87 -3.66 1.58
N GLU A 77 7.92 -4.03 2.44
CA GLU A 77 6.51 -4.21 2.12
C GLU A 77 5.62 -3.81 3.29
N LEU A 78 4.52 -3.12 3.00
CA LEU A 78 3.39 -2.94 3.91
C LEU A 78 2.23 -3.85 3.48
N VAL A 79 1.77 -4.72 4.37
CA VAL A 79 0.63 -5.61 4.13
C VAL A 79 -0.58 -5.10 4.90
N LEU A 80 -1.70 -4.91 4.19
CA LEU A 80 -2.99 -4.49 4.72
C LEU A 80 -3.98 -5.65 4.58
N PRO A 81 -4.07 -6.58 5.55
CA PRO A 81 -5.06 -7.65 5.53
C PRO A 81 -6.47 -7.13 5.82
N ALA A 82 -7.47 -7.96 5.60
CA ALA A 82 -8.87 -7.68 5.93
C ALA A 82 -9.02 -7.14 7.36
N GLY A 83 -9.87 -6.11 7.51
CA GLY A 83 -10.05 -5.38 8.78
C GLY A 83 -8.99 -4.31 9.05
N SER A 84 -7.90 -4.27 8.28
CA SER A 84 -6.90 -3.20 8.38
C SER A 84 -7.28 -2.00 7.52
N GLU A 85 -6.85 -0.84 7.97
CA GLU A 85 -7.08 0.42 7.28
C GLU A 85 -5.79 1.22 7.27
N LEU A 86 -5.47 1.86 6.15
CA LEU A 86 -4.49 2.94 6.12
C LEU A 86 -5.27 4.23 5.96
N ASN A 87 -5.20 5.07 6.99
CA ASN A 87 -5.98 6.29 7.11
C ASN A 87 -5.07 7.51 7.13
N GLY A 88 -5.62 8.60 6.59
CA GLY A 88 -4.89 9.81 6.33
C GLY A 88 -5.35 11.03 7.08
N GLY A 89 -4.41 11.81 7.63
CA GLY A 89 -4.62 13.19 8.03
C GLY A 89 -4.88 14.15 6.86
N VAL A 90 -4.79 15.46 7.10
CA VAL A 90 -5.06 16.48 6.06
C VAL A 90 -3.82 16.72 5.19
N GLY A 91 -3.93 16.42 3.88
CA GLY A 91 -2.99 16.87 2.85
C GLY A 91 -1.60 16.28 2.95
N TRP A 92 -1.49 15.00 3.29
CA TRP A 92 -0.20 14.33 3.40
C TRP A 92 0.18 13.61 2.11
N LYS A 93 1.48 13.36 2.02
CA LYS A 93 2.14 12.57 0.99
C LYS A 93 2.92 11.46 1.68
N LEU A 94 2.66 10.22 1.32
CA LEU A 94 3.41 9.08 1.85
C LEU A 94 4.14 8.41 0.72
N THR A 95 5.45 8.31 0.87
CA THR A 95 6.27 7.44 0.04
C THR A 95 6.30 6.05 0.68
N LEU A 96 5.88 5.05 -0.10
CA LEU A 96 5.88 3.63 0.25
C LEU A 96 6.82 2.89 -0.69
N GLN A 97 7.30 1.74 -0.21
CA GLN A 97 7.89 0.73 -1.08
C GLN A 97 6.78 -0.15 -1.66
N ALA A 98 6.87 -1.48 -1.55
CA ALA A 98 5.80 -2.37 -1.96
C ALA A 98 4.61 -2.29 -0.99
N VAL A 99 3.39 -2.42 -1.51
CA VAL A 99 2.19 -2.57 -0.69
C VAL A 99 1.35 -3.72 -1.20
N THR A 100 0.87 -4.56 -0.29
CA THR A 100 -0.06 -5.63 -0.57
C THR A 100 -1.37 -5.39 0.18
N PHE A 101 -2.45 -5.21 -0.58
CA PHE A 101 -3.81 -5.22 -0.07
C PHE A 101 -4.33 -6.65 -0.09
N ASP A 102 -4.54 -7.22 1.09
CA ASP A 102 -5.07 -8.55 1.31
C ASP A 102 -6.46 -8.47 1.96
N GLY A 103 -7.37 -7.71 1.34
CA GLY A 103 -8.68 -7.34 1.88
C GLY A 103 -8.71 -6.05 2.70
N GLY A 104 -7.57 -5.40 2.93
CA GLY A 104 -7.47 -4.13 3.63
C GLY A 104 -8.00 -2.94 2.85
N SER A 105 -8.05 -1.78 3.51
CA SER A 105 -8.63 -0.56 2.94
C SER A 105 -7.73 0.68 3.02
N LEU A 106 -7.95 1.60 2.08
CA LEU A 106 -7.52 3.00 2.20
C LEU A 106 -8.73 3.85 2.54
N ILE A 107 -8.66 4.62 3.63
CA ILE A 107 -9.78 5.46 4.06
C ILE A 107 -9.38 6.93 4.09
N LYS A 108 -10.17 7.74 3.41
CA LYS A 108 -9.98 9.18 3.30
C LYS A 108 -11.15 9.97 3.89
N ASN A 109 -10.89 10.64 5.02
CA ASN A 109 -11.91 11.37 5.77
C ASN A 109 -11.92 12.90 5.57
N ASN A 110 -10.96 13.49 4.85
CA ASN A 110 -10.84 14.95 4.74
C ASN A 110 -10.71 15.45 3.29
N ASN A 111 -10.88 16.77 3.13
CA ASN A 111 -11.13 17.48 1.87
C ASN A 111 -9.91 17.82 1.04
N VAL A 112 -8.71 17.38 1.44
CA VAL A 112 -7.48 17.55 0.67
C VAL A 112 -7.04 16.20 0.14
N ALA A 113 -6.62 16.11 -1.11
CA ALA A 113 -6.15 14.85 -1.68
C ALA A 113 -4.95 14.29 -0.89
N ASP A 114 -4.93 12.97 -0.69
CA ASP A 114 -3.74 12.28 -0.18
C ASP A 114 -3.00 11.63 -1.35
N ASP A 115 -1.67 11.78 -1.32
CA ASP A 115 -0.79 11.18 -2.30
C ASP A 115 -0.06 9.99 -1.68
N TYR A 116 -0.28 8.81 -2.26
CA TYR A 116 0.49 7.61 -1.98
C TYR A 116 1.46 7.42 -3.15
N ASP A 117 2.74 7.65 -2.92
CA ASP A 117 3.80 7.49 -3.92
C ASP A 117 4.54 6.19 -3.68
N PHE A 118 4.47 5.26 -4.64
CA PHE A 118 5.07 3.93 -4.50
C PHE A 118 6.48 3.85 -5.12
N SER A 119 7.06 4.94 -5.62
CA SER A 119 8.48 5.00 -6.05
C SER A 119 8.94 3.89 -7.02
N GLY A 120 8.05 3.45 -7.91
CA GLY A 120 8.24 2.38 -8.88
C GLY A 120 7.91 0.97 -8.37
N GLN A 121 7.55 0.83 -7.11
CA GLN A 121 7.29 -0.44 -6.43
C GLN A 121 5.88 -0.98 -6.71
N PRO A 122 5.66 -2.29 -6.50
CA PRO A 122 4.37 -2.91 -6.76
C PRO A 122 3.29 -2.50 -5.76
N ILE A 123 2.07 -2.37 -6.27
CA ILE A 123 0.82 -2.32 -5.51
C ILE A 123 0.08 -3.61 -5.84
N THR A 124 0.06 -4.55 -4.90
CA THR A 124 -0.53 -5.87 -5.10
C THR A 124 -1.94 -5.93 -4.50
N ILE A 125 -2.93 -6.31 -5.30
CA ILE A 125 -4.28 -6.62 -4.83
C ILE A 125 -4.45 -8.14 -4.86
N THR A 126 -4.44 -8.79 -3.69
CA THR A 126 -4.61 -10.24 -3.61
C THR A 126 -6.03 -10.64 -4.00
N ALA A 127 -6.32 -11.94 -4.08
CA ALA A 127 -7.68 -12.44 -4.33
C ALA A 127 -8.73 -11.96 -3.30
N ASN A 128 -8.31 -11.52 -2.11
CA ASN A 128 -9.20 -10.95 -1.09
C ASN A 128 -9.62 -9.50 -1.40
N GLY A 129 -9.04 -8.88 -2.42
CA GLY A 129 -9.43 -7.56 -2.92
C GLY A 129 -8.89 -6.40 -2.08
N ALA A 130 -9.36 -5.21 -2.40
CA ALA A 130 -9.05 -3.97 -1.68
C ALA A 130 -10.24 -3.01 -1.74
N THR A 131 -10.40 -2.18 -0.70
CA THR A 131 -11.42 -1.13 -0.69
C THR A 131 -10.78 0.25 -0.54
N PHE A 132 -11.03 1.15 -1.48
CA PHE A 132 -10.65 2.56 -1.36
C PHE A 132 -11.89 3.41 -1.10
N SER A 133 -11.91 4.05 0.06
CA SER A 133 -13.09 4.71 0.59
C SER A 133 -12.87 6.20 0.83
N THR A 134 -13.86 7.01 0.44
CA THR A 134 -13.92 8.45 0.75
C THR A 134 -15.19 8.80 1.52
N PHE A 135 -15.12 9.78 2.43
CA PHE A 135 -16.30 10.23 3.19
C PHE A 135 -17.17 11.27 2.46
N ASN A 136 -16.58 12.16 1.65
CA ASN A 136 -17.33 13.22 0.95
C ASN A 136 -17.03 13.25 -0.55
N ARG A 137 -17.90 13.97 -1.28
CA ARG A 137 -17.68 14.35 -2.67
C ARG A 137 -16.40 15.20 -2.78
N ASN A 138 -15.68 15.06 -3.89
CA ASN A 138 -14.43 15.78 -4.19
C ASN A 138 -13.23 15.41 -3.31
N HIS A 139 -13.26 14.23 -2.68
CA HIS A 139 -12.08 13.65 -2.04
C HIS A 139 -11.40 12.71 -3.02
N ASN A 140 -10.07 12.82 -3.14
CA ASN A 140 -9.27 12.00 -4.03
C ASN A 140 -8.28 11.16 -3.24
N ILE A 141 -8.12 9.90 -3.65
CA ILE A 141 -7.02 9.02 -3.26
C ILE A 141 -6.14 8.91 -4.49
N ASN A 142 -4.94 9.49 -4.43
CA ASN A 142 -4.02 9.46 -5.56
C ASN A 142 -2.97 8.38 -5.31
N LEU A 143 -2.96 7.35 -6.15
CA LEU A 143 -1.85 6.39 -6.23
C LEU A 143 -0.89 6.84 -7.33
N LYS A 144 0.39 7.04 -6.99
CA LYS A 144 1.41 7.59 -7.89
C LYS A 144 2.60 6.66 -7.98
N ASN A 145 3.23 6.65 -9.17
CA ASN A 145 4.49 5.95 -9.41
C ASN A 145 4.50 4.50 -8.91
N GLY A 146 3.43 3.74 -9.12
CA GLY A 146 3.34 2.34 -8.69
C GLY A 146 2.92 1.43 -9.82
N ASN A 147 3.27 0.15 -9.71
CA ASN A 147 2.79 -0.89 -10.62
C ASN A 147 1.62 -1.64 -9.98
N LEU A 148 0.38 -1.29 -10.36
CA LEU A 148 -0.81 -1.98 -9.89
C LEU A 148 -0.91 -3.37 -10.54
N MET A 149 -0.95 -4.41 -9.71
CA MET A 149 -1.01 -5.80 -10.13
C MET A 149 -1.83 -6.64 -9.16
N GLY A 150 -2.19 -7.86 -9.56
CA GLY A 150 -2.96 -8.78 -8.74
C GLY A 150 -4.17 -9.33 -9.47
N SER A 151 -5.01 -10.05 -8.73
CA SER A 151 -6.17 -10.78 -9.29
C SER A 151 -7.48 -10.49 -8.58
N GLY A 152 -7.46 -9.77 -7.45
CA GLY A 152 -8.68 -9.43 -6.73
C GLY A 152 -9.32 -8.14 -7.21
N ASP A 153 -10.52 -7.91 -6.70
CA ASP A 153 -11.29 -6.73 -7.01
C ASP A 153 -10.75 -5.51 -6.26
N LEU A 154 -10.65 -4.39 -6.98
CA LEU A 154 -10.46 -3.09 -6.38
C LEU A 154 -11.81 -2.37 -6.34
N VAL A 155 -12.37 -2.21 -5.15
CA VAL A 155 -13.65 -1.55 -4.93
C VAL A 155 -13.40 -0.11 -4.50
N TYR A 156 -13.95 0.83 -5.25
CA TYR A 156 -14.06 2.21 -4.81
C TYR A 156 -15.44 2.45 -4.18
N SER A 157 -15.47 2.96 -2.96
CA SER A 157 -16.72 3.22 -2.23
C SER A 157 -16.75 4.60 -1.59
N ARG A 158 -17.96 5.12 -1.40
CA ARG A 158 -18.19 6.32 -0.60
C ARG A 158 -18.84 5.90 0.71
N LEU A 159 -18.16 6.15 1.82
CA LEU A 159 -18.70 5.93 3.17
C LEU A 159 -19.63 7.11 3.45
N GLY A 160 -20.92 6.91 3.24
CA GLY A 160 -21.89 8.00 3.12
C GLY A 160 -21.89 9.00 4.28
N GLY A 161 -21.91 10.28 3.94
CA GLY A 161 -22.73 11.26 4.65
C GLY A 161 -24.15 11.21 4.08
N GLY A 162 -25.17 11.21 4.94
CA GLY A 162 -26.57 11.17 4.53
C GLY A 162 -26.95 12.23 3.48
N THR A 163 -27.97 11.90 2.69
CA THR A 163 -28.61 12.69 1.63
C THR A 163 -27.82 12.87 0.33
N ASP A 164 -27.73 11.79 -0.45
CA ASP A 164 -27.84 11.95 -1.90
C ASP A 164 -29.30 12.29 -2.22
N LEU A 165 -29.48 13.47 -2.81
CA LEU A 165 -30.65 14.06 -3.51
C LEU A 165 -30.97 15.46 -2.96
N ALA A 166 -30.24 16.44 -3.49
CA ALA A 166 -30.75 17.77 -3.83
C ALA A 166 -29.91 18.29 -5.00
#